data_AF-A0A259LMR2-F1
#
_entry.id   AF-A0A259LMR2-F1
#
_cell.length_a   1.000
_cell.length_b   1.000
_cell.length_c   1.000
_cell.angle_alpha   90.00
_cell.angle_beta   90.00
_cell.angle_gamma   90.00
#
_symmetry.space_group_name_H-M   'P 1'
#
loop_
_entity.id
_entity.type
_entity.pdbx_description
1 polymer ?
#
loop_
_entity_poly.entity_id
_entity_poly.type
_entity_poly.pdbx_seq_one_letter_code
_entity_poly.pdbx_strand_id
1 'polypeptide(L)' 'MSIHPVIMCGGAGTRLWPASDTARPKQFHSLVSDKTVFQETVLRFRAPDSG' A
#
# COMPACT_ATOMS: atom_id res chain seq x y z
N MET A 1 18.53 18.21 8.17
CA MET A 1 18.44 16.74 8.15
C MET A 1 17.18 16.37 7.38
N SER A 2 17.26 15.55 6.34
CA SER A 2 16.11 15.19 5.48
C SER A 2 15.62 13.77 5.78
N ILE A 3 14.32 13.58 5.93
CA ILE A 3 13.68 12.28 6.15
C ILE A 3 13.12 11.80 4.81
N HIS A 4 13.48 10.58 4.40
CA HIS A 4 12.99 9.95 3.17
C HIS A 4 12.14 8.72 3.53
N PRO A 5 10.81 8.80 3.51
CA PRO A 5 9.96 7.64 3.79
C PRO A 5 10.06 6.63 2.66
N VAL A 6 10.20 5.35 3.01
CA VAL A 6 10.22 4.23 2.06
C VAL A 6 9.09 3.28 2.40
N ILE A 7 8.24 2.98 1.41
CA ILE A 7 7.15 2.02 1.54
C ILE A 7 7.63 0.66 1.02
N MET A 8 7.77 -0.32 1.91
CA MET A 8 8.14 -1.68 1.52
C MET A 8 6.94 -2.42 0.94
N CYS A 9 7.01 -2.76 -0.35
CA CYS A 9 6.00 -3.56 -1.05
C CYS A 9 6.56 -4.96 -1.31
N GLY A 10 6.03 -5.99 -0.64
CA GLY A 10 6.53 -7.35 -0.80
C GLY A 10 5.54 -8.43 -0.34
N GLY A 11 5.94 -9.68 -0.56
CA GLY A 11 5.15 -10.88 -0.29
C GLY A 11 4.30 -11.33 -1.48
N ALA A 12 4.27 -12.65 -1.72
CA ALA A 12 3.64 -13.27 -2.89
C ALA A 12 2.09 -13.28 -2.88
N GLY A 13 1.44 -12.70 -1.87
CA GLY A 13 -0.03 -12.63 -1.81
C GLY A 13 -0.76 -13.97 -1.61
N THR A 14 -0.04 -15.08 -1.36
CA THR A 14 -0.60 -16.45 -1.38
C THR A 14 -1.74 -16.71 -0.39
N ARG A 15 -1.79 -15.99 0.75
CA ARG A 15 -2.90 -16.09 1.71
C ARG A 15 -4.22 -15.49 1.23
N LEU A 16 -4.16 -14.66 0.18
CA LEU A 16 -5.31 -14.01 -0.44
C LEU A 16 -5.62 -14.63 -1.81
N TRP A 17 -5.04 -15.78 -2.15
CA TRP A 17 -5.43 -16.49 -3.36
C TRP A 17 -6.93 -16.88 -3.27
N PRO A 18 -7.73 -16.73 -4.34
CA PRO A 18 -7.36 -16.33 -5.71
C PRO A 18 -7.39 -14.83 -5.97
N ALA A 19 -7.74 -14.01 -4.98
CA ALA A 19 -7.85 -12.56 -5.14
C ALA A 19 -6.49 -11.89 -5.40
N SER A 20 -5.38 -12.46 -4.91
CA SER A 20 -4.02 -11.98 -5.20
C SER A 20 -3.11 -13.10 -5.70
N ASP A 21 -2.30 -12.76 -6.70
CA ASP A 21 -1.24 -13.62 -7.26
C ASP A 21 0.01 -12.77 -7.57
N THR A 22 1.02 -13.38 -8.20
CA THR A 22 2.27 -12.71 -8.59
C THR A 22 2.09 -11.63 -9.65
N ALA A 23 1.10 -11.76 -10.54
CA ALA A 23 0.77 -10.76 -11.55
C ALA A 23 -0.11 -9.64 -10.98
N ARG A 24 -0.89 -9.92 -9.92
CA ARG A 24 -1.81 -8.99 -9.25
C ARG A 24 -1.55 -8.98 -7.73
N PRO A 25 -0.47 -8.32 -7.28
CA PRO A 25 -0.05 -8.38 -5.89
C PRO A 25 -0.96 -7.56 -4.95
N LYS A 26 -1.14 -8.04 -3.70
CA LYS A 26 -2.17 -7.57 -2.75
C LYS A 26 -2.23 -6.07 -2.45
N GLN A 27 -1.09 -5.40 -2.56
CA GLN A 27 -0.91 -3.98 -2.20
C GLN A 27 -1.69 -3.07 -3.17
N PHE A 28 -1.92 -3.54 -4.39
CA PHE A 28 -2.70 -2.85 -5.42
C PHE A 28 -4.18 -3.22 -5.42
N HIS A 29 -4.66 -3.95 -4.42
CA HIS A 29 -6.08 -4.26 -4.26
C HIS A 29 -6.72 -3.41 -3.16
N SER A 30 -7.98 -3.05 -3.39
CA SER A 30 -8.86 -2.39 -2.42
C SER A 30 -9.48 -3.44 -1.49
N LEU A 31 -8.74 -3.83 -0.45
CA LEU A 31 -9.12 -4.95 0.44
C LEU A 31 -10.04 -4.54 1.60
N VAL A 32 -9.93 -3.30 2.07
CA VAL A 32 -10.59 -2.82 3.30
C VAL A 32 -11.31 -1.49 3.10
N SER A 33 -10.88 -0.69 2.13
CA SER A 33 -11.52 0.57 1.73
C SER A 33 -11.64 0.62 0.20
N ASP A 34 -12.20 1.70 -0.32
CA ASP A 34 -12.27 1.94 -1.77
C ASP A 34 -10.88 2.17 -2.40
N LYS A 35 -9.84 2.40 -1.60
CA LYS A 35 -8.46 2.62 -2.04
C LYS A 35 -7.63 1.37 -1.89
N THR A 36 -6.60 1.27 -2.72
CA THR A 36 -5.63 0.18 -2.58
C THR A 36 -4.87 0.31 -1.27
N VAL A 37 -4.40 -0.82 -0.72
CA VAL A 37 -3.58 -0.81 0.50
C VAL A 37 -2.34 0.08 0.34
N PHE A 38 -1.77 0.14 -0.87
CA PHE A 38 -0.67 1.04 -1.21
C PHE A 38 -1.09 2.52 -1.11
N GLN A 39 -2.21 2.90 -1.72
CA GLN A 39 -2.75 4.27 -1.66
C GLN A 39 -3.05 4.69 -0.22
N GLU A 40 -3.69 3.83 0.58
CA GLU A 40 -3.92 4.08 2.00
C GLU A 40 -2.61 4.32 2.76
N THR A 41 -1.56 3.55 2.46
CA THR A 41 -0.24 3.71 3.10
C THR A 41 0.42 5.04 2.75
N VAL A 42 0.31 5.50 1.50
CA VAL A 42 0.78 6.82 1.07
C VAL A 42 0.00 7.93 1.78
N LEU A 43 -1.32 7.79 1.89
CA LEU A 43 -2.18 8.82 2.51
C LEU A 43 -1.92 9.01 4.00
N ARG A 44 -1.53 7.95 4.72
CA ARG A 44 -1.10 8.05 6.12
C ARG A 44 0.14 8.91 6.31
N PHE A 45 0.96 9.06 5.27
CA PHE A 45 2.18 9.86 5.26
C PHE A 45 1.97 11.28 4.75
N ARG A 46 0.73 11.74 4.52
CA ARG A 46 0.48 13.16 4.28
C ARG A 46 0.98 13.93 5.50
N ALA A 47 2.05 14.70 5.29
CA ALA A 47 2.50 15.69 6.25
C ALA A 47 1.29 16.56 6.64
N PRO A 48 1.16 16.98 7.91
CA PRO A 48 0.21 18.04 8.23
C PRO A 48 0.50 19.19 7.26
N ASP A 49 -0.56 19.70 6.62
CA ASP A 49 -0.46 20.84 5.73
C ASP A 49 0.29 21.94 6.49
N SER A 50 1.56 22.14 6.14
CA SER A 50 2.35 23.26 6.60
C SER A 50 1.83 24.49 5.88
N GLY A 51 0.67 24.98 6.34
CA GLY A 51 0.27 26.37 6.21
C GLY A 51 1.14 27.25 7.09
#